data_AF-A0A4R2C0J7-F1
#
_entry.id   AF-A0A4R2C0J7-F1
#
_cell.length_a   1.000
_cell.length_b   1.000
_cell.length_c   1.000
_cell.angle_alpha   90.00
_cell.angle_beta   90.00
_cell.angle_gamma   90.00
#
_symmetry.space_group_name_H-M   'P 1'
#
loop_
_entity.id
_entity.type
_entity.pdbx_description
1 polymer ?
#
loop_
_entity_poly.entity_id
_entity_poly.type
_entity_poly.pdbx_seq_one_letter_code
_entity_poly.pdbx_strand_id
1 'polypeptide(L)'
;MMSLSPRRQSPPLFRAVHTHDSLFWDGLFSRNPPVREFTELPERPDEIWVVQINPQQRKLEPRAMPEIIDRRNELSGNLALSQELYFIAKINELLAEYPSLGARYKPITIRAVELEADLDYASKLDRSSATIEPLLRTGQERAEWFFDSRSLWPASK
;
A
#
# COMPACT_ATOMS: atom_id res chain seq x y z
N MET A 1 15.23 27.35 -6.50
CA MET A 1 13.96 26.77 -6.99
C MET A 1 14.30 25.43 -7.64
N MET A 2 14.29 24.34 -6.87
CA MET A 2 14.62 23.00 -7.37
C MET A 2 13.37 22.14 -7.29
N SER A 3 12.91 21.69 -8.46
CA SER A 3 11.82 20.74 -8.66
C SER A 3 12.18 19.40 -8.02
N LEU A 4 11.48 19.02 -6.95
CA LEU A 4 11.52 17.67 -6.41
C LEU A 4 10.53 16.82 -7.21
N SER A 5 11.04 16.07 -8.19
CA SER A 5 10.27 14.97 -8.79
C SER A 5 10.28 13.78 -7.83
N PRO A 6 9.13 13.18 -7.48
CA PRO A 6 9.10 11.99 -6.63
C PRO A 6 9.64 10.80 -7.43
N ARG A 7 10.91 10.44 -7.21
CA ARG A 7 11.49 9.20 -7.74
C ARG A 7 11.37 8.11 -6.67
N ARG A 8 10.76 6.97 -7.04
CA ARG A 8 10.86 5.68 -6.33
C ARG A 8 12.33 5.41 -5.99
N GLN A 9 12.62 5.01 -4.75
CA GLN A 9 13.99 4.80 -4.26
C GLN A 9 14.13 3.44 -3.56
N SER A 10 13.97 2.34 -4.31
CA SER A 10 14.23 1.00 -3.78
C SER A 10 15.74 0.69 -3.87
N PRO A 11 16.45 0.38 -2.76
CA PRO A 11 17.79 -0.23 -2.84
C PRO A 11 17.68 -1.60 -3.52
N PRO A 12 18.53 -1.94 -4.51
CA PRO A 12 19.82 -1.33 -4.85
C PRO A 12 19.80 -0.29 -6.00
N LEU A 13 18.63 0.08 -6.51
CA LEU A 13 18.51 0.84 -7.76
C LEU A 13 18.80 2.33 -7.66
N PHE A 14 18.60 2.92 -6.48
CA PHE A 14 18.73 4.36 -6.29
C PHE A 14 19.54 4.63 -5.04
N ARG A 15 20.51 5.54 -5.12
CA ARG A 15 21.27 5.99 -3.94
C ARG A 15 20.34 6.79 -3.02
N ALA A 16 20.60 6.75 -1.72
CA ALA A 16 19.95 7.62 -0.74
C ALA A 16 19.96 9.07 -1.21
N VAL A 17 18.85 9.78 -1.02
CA VAL A 17 18.78 11.22 -1.23
C VAL A 17 19.18 11.95 0.05
N HIS A 18 20.07 12.92 -0.09
CA HIS A 18 20.50 13.80 0.99
C HIS A 18 19.57 15.01 1.05
N THR A 19 18.93 15.23 2.20
CA THR A 19 18.22 16.49 2.50
C THR A 19 18.52 16.91 3.92
N HIS A 20 18.97 18.16 4.10
CA HIS A 20 19.14 18.87 5.38
C HIS A 20 19.48 17.95 6.57
N ASP A 21 20.71 17.43 6.58
CA ASP A 21 21.33 16.60 7.64
C ASP A 21 20.83 15.16 7.81
N SER A 22 20.09 14.58 6.85
CA SER A 22 19.71 13.15 6.91
C SER A 22 19.71 12.45 5.56
N LEU A 23 20.02 11.14 5.58
CA LEU A 23 19.94 10.23 4.42
C LEU A 23 18.59 9.52 4.45
N PHE A 24 17.82 9.67 3.37
CA PHE A 24 16.53 9.02 3.22
C PHE A 24 16.58 7.97 2.11
N TRP A 25 15.97 6.82 2.38
CA TRP A 25 15.60 5.81 1.39
C TRP A 25 14.06 5.78 1.28
N ASP A 26 13.50 5.16 0.25
CA ASP A 26 12.04 5.06 0.09
C ASP A 26 11.38 4.52 1.38
N GLY A 27 10.27 5.15 1.77
CA GLY A 27 9.46 4.79 2.92
C GLY A 27 8.91 3.36 2.90
N LEU A 28 9.13 2.60 1.82
CA LEU A 28 8.89 1.16 1.73
C LEU A 28 9.47 0.36 2.92
N PHE A 29 10.60 0.81 3.50
CA PHE A 29 11.22 0.16 4.67
C PHE A 29 10.78 0.74 6.02
N SER A 30 10.07 1.88 6.02
CA SER A 30 9.68 2.56 7.26
C SER A 30 8.18 2.49 7.47
N ARG A 31 7.38 3.04 6.56
CA ARG A 31 5.91 3.18 6.66
C ARG A 31 5.32 3.41 5.27
N ASN A 32 4.90 2.35 4.59
CA ASN A 32 4.20 2.48 3.32
C ASN A 32 3.15 1.36 3.12
N PRO A 33 1.84 1.68 3.11
CA PRO A 33 1.25 3.00 3.38
C PRO A 33 1.15 3.34 4.88
N PRO A 34 1.22 4.63 5.26
CA PRO A 34 1.10 5.11 6.65
C PRO A 34 -0.37 5.12 7.11
N VAL A 35 -0.94 3.94 7.38
CA VAL A 35 -2.38 3.83 7.69
C VAL A 35 -2.69 4.31 9.11
N ARG A 36 -1.78 4.07 10.06
CA ARG A 36 -1.94 4.45 11.47
C ARG A 36 -2.15 5.96 11.66
N GLU A 37 -1.44 6.78 10.88
CA GLU A 37 -1.52 8.24 10.98
C GLU A 37 -2.95 8.76 10.77
N PHE A 38 -3.77 8.07 9.96
CA PHE A 38 -5.19 8.42 9.80
C PHE A 38 -6.02 8.22 11.06
N THR A 39 -5.63 7.29 11.92
CA THR A 39 -6.31 7.02 13.20
C THR A 39 -6.03 8.07 14.27
N GLU A 40 -4.96 8.85 14.08
CA GLU A 40 -4.49 9.88 15.01
C GLU A 40 -4.97 11.29 14.61
N LEU A 41 -5.67 11.43 13.47
CA LEU A 41 -6.23 12.70 13.02
C LEU A 41 -7.31 13.22 13.99
N PRO A 42 -7.44 14.56 14.15
CA PRO A 42 -8.53 15.16 14.93
C PRO A 42 -9.90 14.74 14.40
N GLU A 43 -10.06 14.74 13.07
CA GLU A 43 -11.21 14.20 12.37
C GLU A 43 -10.81 12.89 11.69
N ARG A 44 -11.21 11.77 12.29
CA ARG A 44 -10.88 10.43 11.80
C ARG A 44 -11.80 10.04 10.64
N PRO A 45 -11.29 9.40 9.58
CA PRO A 45 -12.11 8.99 8.46
C PRO A 45 -13.13 7.92 8.87
N ASP A 46 -14.24 7.82 8.13
CA ASP A 46 -15.17 6.70 8.23
C ASP A 46 -14.66 5.47 7.48
N GLU A 47 -13.98 5.70 6.35
CA GLU A 47 -13.40 4.64 5.53
C GLU A 47 -11.95 4.92 5.15
N ILE A 48 -11.15 3.85 5.04
CA ILE A 48 -9.81 3.88 4.46
C ILE A 48 -9.81 2.95 3.25
N TRP A 49 -9.48 3.51 2.08
CA TRP A 49 -9.39 2.78 0.82
C TRP A 49 -7.93 2.52 0.46
N VAL A 50 -7.60 1.24 0.31
CA VAL A 50 -6.26 0.74 0.06
C VAL A 50 -6.19 0.22 -1.36
N VAL A 51 -5.29 0.82 -2.15
CA VAL A 51 -4.94 0.32 -3.48
C VAL A 51 -3.67 -0.51 -3.35
N GLN A 52 -3.79 -1.83 -3.52
CA GLN A 52 -2.65 -2.74 -3.44
C GLN A 52 -2.05 -2.93 -4.84
N ILE A 53 -0.84 -2.42 -5.03
CA ILE A 53 -0.10 -2.53 -6.31
C ILE A 53 0.76 -3.80 -6.35
N ASN A 54 1.37 -4.17 -5.22
CA ASN A 54 2.24 -5.34 -5.17
C ASN A 54 1.39 -6.61 -5.04
N PRO A 55 1.59 -7.61 -5.90
CA PRO A 55 0.78 -8.80 -5.88
C PRO A 55 1.02 -9.61 -4.60
N GLN A 56 -0.07 -10.07 -3.97
CA GLN A 56 0.04 -10.94 -2.79
C GLN A 56 0.61 -12.31 -3.15
N GLN A 57 0.27 -12.81 -4.34
CA GLN A 57 0.69 -14.10 -4.85
C GLN A 57 1.34 -13.93 -6.23
N ARG A 58 2.39 -14.69 -6.51
CA ARG A 58 2.97 -14.80 -7.86
C ARG A 58 2.62 -16.15 -8.46
N LYS A 59 2.30 -16.17 -9.76
CA LYS A 59 2.03 -17.40 -10.51
C LYS A 59 3.29 -18.21 -10.80
N LEU A 60 4.44 -17.53 -10.93
CA LEU A 60 5.72 -18.13 -11.28
C LEU A 60 6.72 -18.00 -10.13
N GLU A 61 7.51 -19.05 -9.95
CA GLU A 61 8.61 -19.09 -8.99
C GLU A 61 9.78 -18.21 -9.48
N PRO A 62 10.28 -17.24 -8.69
CA PRO A 62 11.44 -16.43 -9.06
C PRO A 62 12.69 -17.30 -9.06
N ARG A 63 13.46 -17.28 -10.16
CA ARG A 63 14.66 -18.14 -10.31
C ARG A 63 15.95 -17.33 -10.41
N ALA A 64 15.88 -16.08 -10.86
CA ALA A 64 17.01 -15.18 -10.95
C ALA A 64 17.10 -14.26 -9.71
N MET A 65 18.32 -13.87 -9.34
CA MET A 65 18.56 -12.99 -8.19
C MET A 65 17.74 -11.67 -8.21
N PRO A 66 17.59 -10.97 -9.34
CA PRO A 66 16.74 -9.77 -9.40
C PRO A 66 15.27 -10.06 -9.07
N GLU A 67 14.74 -11.18 -9.56
CA GLU A 67 13.36 -11.61 -9.30
C GLU A 67 13.14 -11.96 -7.84
N ILE A 68 14.13 -12.61 -7.21
CA ILE A 68 14.11 -12.97 -5.78
C ILE A 68 14.11 -11.70 -4.92
N ILE A 69 14.94 -10.71 -5.25
CA ILE A 69 15.00 -9.43 -4.53
C ILE A 69 13.67 -8.68 -4.67
N ASP A 70 13.12 -8.63 -5.88
CA ASP A 70 11.81 -7.99 -6.13
C ASP A 70 10.70 -8.69 -5.35
N ARG A 71 10.66 -10.03 -5.35
CA ARG A 71 9.67 -10.79 -4.58
C ARG A 71 9.81 -10.58 -3.07
N ARG A 72 11.04 -10.51 -2.54
CA ARG A 72 11.28 -10.18 -1.13
C ARG A 72 10.70 -8.80 -0.79
N ASN A 73 10.93 -7.80 -1.65
CA ASN A 73 10.41 -6.45 -1.43
C ASN A 73 8.86 -6.41 -1.46
N GLU A 74 8.23 -7.15 -2.37
CA GLU A 74 6.77 -7.32 -2.39
C GLU A 74 6.23 -7.93 -1.10
N LEU A 75 6.83 -9.04 -0.64
CA LEU A 75 6.41 -9.72 0.58
C LEU A 75 6.58 -8.84 1.82
N SER A 76 7.71 -8.13 1.93
CA SER A 76 7.96 -7.20 3.05
C SER A 76 6.94 -6.05 3.06
N GLY A 77 6.63 -5.46 1.90
CA GLY A 77 5.61 -4.41 1.81
C GLY A 77 4.22 -4.91 2.19
N ASN A 78 3.83 -6.09 1.69
CA ASN A 78 2.53 -6.70 2.00
C ASN A 78 2.40 -7.06 3.49
N LEU A 79 3.48 -7.53 4.12
CA LEU A 79 3.50 -7.82 5.55
C LEU A 79 3.29 -6.55 6.39
N ALA A 80 4.02 -5.48 6.09
CA ALA A 80 3.88 -4.20 6.79
C ALA A 80 2.46 -3.64 6.69
N LEU A 81 1.90 -3.59 5.47
CA LEU A 81 0.51 -3.18 5.25
C LEU A 81 -0.48 -4.06 6.03
N SER A 82 -0.33 -5.39 5.96
CA SER A 82 -1.25 -6.31 6.64
C SER A 82 -1.25 -6.13 8.16
N GLN A 83 -0.11 -5.82 8.76
CA GLN A 83 0.01 -5.54 10.19
C GLN A 83 -0.74 -4.27 10.59
N GLU A 84 -0.61 -3.20 9.81
CA GLU A 84 -1.30 -1.93 10.05
C GLU A 84 -2.82 -2.09 9.93
N LEU A 85 -3.30 -2.76 8.87
CA LEU A 85 -4.74 -3.03 8.70
C LEU A 85 -5.28 -3.91 9.83
N TYR A 86 -4.52 -4.94 10.23
CA TYR A 86 -4.91 -5.82 11.33
C TYR A 86 -5.11 -5.05 12.63
N PHE A 87 -4.24 -4.09 12.93
CA PHE A 87 -4.39 -3.26 14.12
C PHE A 87 -5.70 -2.48 14.12
N ILE A 88 -6.07 -1.87 13.00
CA ILE A 88 -7.35 -1.14 12.87
C ILE A 88 -8.54 -2.09 13.03
N ALA A 89 -8.51 -3.27 12.41
CA ALA A 89 -9.57 -4.27 12.59
C ALA A 89 -9.69 -4.70 14.05
N LYS A 90 -8.57 -4.92 14.75
CA LYS A 90 -8.58 -5.24 16.17
C LYS A 90 -9.15 -4.12 17.03
N ILE A 91 -8.88 -2.85 16.72
CA ILE A 91 -9.50 -1.72 17.42
C ILE A 91 -11.00 -1.67 17.15
N ASN A 92 -11.46 -1.92 15.92
CA ASN A 92 -12.88 -2.01 15.60
C ASN A 92 -13.59 -3.11 16.40
N GLU A 93 -12.98 -4.29 16.50
CA GLU A 93 -13.51 -5.39 17.33
C GLU A 93 -13.59 -4.99 18.81
N LEU A 94 -12.54 -4.37 19.35
CA LEU A 94 -12.53 -3.90 20.74
C LEU A 94 -13.56 -2.80 20.99
N LEU A 95 -13.80 -1.90 20.02
CA LEU A 95 -14.85 -0.89 20.13
C LEU A 95 -16.25 -1.50 20.18
N ALA A 96 -16.48 -2.58 19.44
CA ALA A 96 -17.76 -3.29 19.45
C ALA A 96 -18.01 -3.98 20.81
N GLU A 97 -16.96 -4.51 21.44
CA GLU A 97 -17.04 -5.16 22.76
C GLU A 97 -17.06 -4.13 23.92
N TYR A 98 -16.34 -3.02 23.78
CA TYR A 98 -16.17 -2.00 24.80
C TYR A 98 -16.53 -0.60 24.28
N PRO A 99 -17.83 -0.22 24.28
CA PRO A 99 -18.28 1.08 23.76
C PRO A 99 -17.65 2.30 24.44
N SER A 100 -17.13 2.16 25.67
CA SER A 100 -16.40 3.22 26.38
C SER A 100 -15.13 3.69 25.66
N LEU A 101 -14.56 2.85 24.80
CA LEU A 101 -13.41 3.20 23.95
C LEU A 101 -13.77 4.24 22.88
N GLY A 102 -15.07 4.45 22.59
CA GLY A 102 -15.57 5.41 21.61
C GLY A 102 -15.21 6.87 21.90
N ALA A 103 -14.84 7.21 23.14
CA ALA A 103 -14.33 8.54 23.49
C ALA A 103 -12.94 8.81 22.88
N ARG A 104 -12.16 7.75 22.61
CA ARG A 104 -10.79 7.85 22.10
C ARG A 104 -10.65 7.34 20.67
N TYR A 105 -11.41 6.32 20.29
CA TYR A 105 -11.30 5.65 19.00
C TYR A 105 -12.62 5.73 18.24
N LYS A 106 -12.53 5.79 16.90
CA LYS A 106 -13.67 5.74 15.98
C LYS A 106 -13.55 4.44 15.19
N PRO A 107 -14.65 3.69 14.95
CA PRO A 107 -14.60 2.55 14.03
C PRO A 107 -14.30 3.03 12.61
N ILE A 108 -13.43 2.34 11.90
CA ILE A 108 -13.01 2.68 10.53
C ILE A 108 -13.23 1.48 9.62
N THR A 109 -14.06 1.61 8.58
CA THR A 109 -14.22 0.56 7.57
C THR A 109 -13.01 0.56 6.63
N ILE A 110 -12.38 -0.60 6.44
CA ILE A 110 -11.28 -0.75 5.50
C ILE A 110 -11.79 -1.37 4.22
N ARG A 111 -11.39 -0.79 3.08
CA ARG A 111 -11.58 -1.37 1.77
C ARG A 111 -10.24 -1.56 1.07
N ALA A 112 -10.02 -2.72 0.46
CA ALA A 112 -8.81 -3.03 -0.27
C ALA A 112 -9.15 -3.56 -1.67
N VAL A 113 -8.48 -2.99 -2.68
CA VAL A 113 -8.57 -3.45 -4.07
C VAL A 113 -7.16 -3.70 -4.59
N GLU A 114 -6.94 -4.91 -5.10
CA GLU A 114 -5.68 -5.29 -5.75
C GLU A 114 -5.72 -4.87 -7.23
N LEU A 115 -4.68 -4.15 -7.65
CA LEU A 115 -4.37 -3.91 -9.05
C LEU A 115 -3.60 -5.13 -9.55
N GLU A 116 -4.27 -6.03 -10.24
CA GLU A 116 -3.63 -7.15 -10.96
C GLU A 116 -2.83 -6.62 -12.15
N ALA A 117 -1.68 -6.02 -11.87
CA ALA A 117 -0.72 -5.66 -12.88
C ALA A 117 0.53 -6.51 -12.65
N ASP A 118 0.72 -7.54 -13.49
CA ASP A 118 1.96 -8.31 -13.54
C ASP A 118 3.04 -7.43 -14.20
N LEU A 119 3.47 -6.41 -13.45
CA LEU A 119 4.49 -5.47 -13.87
C LEU A 119 5.84 -6.11 -13.59
N ASP A 120 6.46 -6.60 -14.66
CA ASP A 120 7.86 -6.99 -14.60
C ASP A 120 8.73 -5.82 -14.12
N TYR A 121 9.93 -6.14 -13.65
CA TYR A 121 10.81 -5.13 -13.07
C TYR A 121 11.17 -3.99 -14.05
N ALA A 122 11.21 -4.27 -15.35
CA ALA A 122 11.52 -3.31 -16.40
C ALA A 122 10.38 -2.32 -16.63
N SER A 123 9.13 -2.79 -16.66
CA SER A 123 7.92 -1.97 -16.81
C SER A 123 7.70 -1.04 -15.62
N LYS A 124 8.18 -1.38 -14.42
CA LYS A 124 8.17 -0.47 -13.25
C LYS A 124 8.98 0.83 -13.46
N LEU A 125 9.91 0.86 -14.42
CA LEU A 125 10.73 2.02 -14.77
C LEU A 125 10.28 2.72 -16.06
N ASP A 126 9.46 2.04 -16.88
CA ASP A 126 8.91 2.59 -18.11
C ASP A 126 7.83 3.64 -17.80
N ARG A 127 7.95 4.78 -18.48
CA ARG A 127 7.04 5.93 -18.37
C ARG A 127 6.43 6.29 -19.73
N SER A 128 6.52 5.41 -20.71
CA SER A 128 5.91 5.58 -22.02
C SER A 128 4.38 5.64 -21.88
N SER A 129 3.72 6.40 -22.78
CA SER A 129 2.25 6.42 -22.82
C SER A 129 1.67 5.01 -23.05
N ALA A 130 2.35 4.21 -23.87
CA ALA A 130 1.99 2.81 -24.14
C ALA A 130 1.94 1.94 -22.87
N THR A 131 2.74 2.26 -21.84
CA THR A 131 2.72 1.57 -20.55
C THR A 131 1.75 2.23 -19.55
N ILE A 132 1.63 3.57 -19.55
CA ILE A 132 0.79 4.30 -18.59
C ILE A 132 -0.71 4.19 -18.91
N GLU A 133 -1.10 4.23 -20.19
CA GLU A 133 -2.52 4.20 -20.58
C GLU A 133 -3.23 2.90 -20.15
N PRO A 134 -2.65 1.69 -20.32
CA PRO A 134 -3.22 0.47 -19.76
C PRO A 134 -3.36 0.52 -18.24
N LEU A 135 -2.36 1.05 -17.52
CA LEU A 135 -2.41 1.16 -16.06
C LEU A 135 -3.53 2.08 -15.58
N LEU A 136 -3.73 3.21 -16.25
CA LEU A 136 -4.84 4.12 -15.96
C LEU A 136 -6.19 3.44 -16.20
N ARG A 137 -6.33 2.69 -17.30
CA ARG A 137 -7.54 1.94 -17.62
C ARG A 137 -7.82 0.88 -16.56
N THR A 138 -6.84 0.06 -16.20
CA THR A 138 -6.97 -0.94 -15.12
C THR A 138 -7.38 -0.28 -13.81
N GLY A 139 -6.80 0.88 -13.48
CA GLY A 139 -7.20 1.67 -12.31
C GLY A 139 -8.65 2.11 -12.34
N GLN A 140 -9.14 2.59 -13.48
CA GLN A 140 -10.54 2.99 -13.67
C GLN A 140 -11.51 1.81 -13.54
N GLU A 141 -11.19 0.67 -14.16
CA GLU A 141 -12.00 -0.54 -14.10
C GLU A 141 -12.08 -1.11 -12.66
N ARG A 142 -10.96 -1.05 -11.92
CA ARG A 142 -10.89 -1.54 -10.53
C ARG A 142 -11.49 -0.57 -9.52
N ALA A 143 -11.60 0.72 -9.84
CA ALA A 143 -12.13 1.72 -8.92
C ALA A 143 -13.57 1.41 -8.49
N GLU A 144 -14.40 0.85 -9.38
CA GLU A 144 -15.78 0.48 -9.06
C GLU A 144 -15.86 -0.60 -7.96
N TRP A 145 -14.80 -1.40 -7.78
CA TRP A 145 -14.81 -2.48 -6.80
C TRP A 145 -14.80 -1.99 -5.37
N PHE A 146 -14.37 -0.74 -5.12
CA PHE A 146 -14.47 -0.13 -3.79
C PHE A 146 -15.91 -0.03 -3.31
N PHE A 147 -16.90 -0.02 -4.20
CA PHE A 147 -18.32 0.03 -3.81
C PHE A 147 -18.93 -1.35 -3.59
N ASP A 148 -18.22 -2.42 -3.93
CA ASP A 148 -18.65 -3.81 -3.76
C ASP A 148 -18.17 -4.36 -2.40
N SER A 149 -18.93 -5.31 -1.83
CA SER A 149 -18.58 -5.99 -0.58
C SER A 149 -17.26 -6.76 -0.68
N ARG A 150 -16.84 -7.19 -1.88
CA ARG A 150 -15.54 -7.85 -2.14
C ARG A 150 -14.33 -7.02 -1.72
N SER A 151 -14.48 -5.69 -1.65
CA SER A 151 -13.40 -4.81 -1.21
C SER A 151 -13.27 -4.76 0.31
N LEU A 152 -14.26 -5.21 1.09
CA LEU A 152 -14.23 -5.11 2.54
C LEU A 152 -13.07 -5.93 3.12
N TRP A 153 -12.34 -5.30 4.06
CA TRP A 153 -11.22 -5.92 4.74
C TRP A 153 -11.42 -5.90 6.28
N PRO A 154 -11.13 -7.01 6.99
CA PRO A 154 -10.80 -8.31 6.44
C PRO A 154 -12.00 -8.89 5.67
N ALA A 155 -11.72 -9.66 4.62
CA ALA A 155 -12.78 -10.33 3.87
C ALA A 155 -13.63 -11.16 4.85
N SER A 156 -14.95 -11.06 4.72
CA SER A 156 -15.86 -11.87 5.53
C SER A 156 -15.53 -13.35 5.31
N LYS A 157 -15.30 -14.09 6.41
CA LYS A 157 -15.06 -15.54 6.39
C LYS A 157 -16.26 -16.29 5.82
#